data_AF-A0A6J5CCG3-F1
#
_entry.id   AF-A0A6J5CCG3-F1
#
_cell.length_a   1.000
_cell.length_b   1.000
_cell.length_c   1.000
_cell.angle_alpha   90.00
_cell.angle_beta   90.00
_cell.angle_gamma   90.00
#
_symmetry.space_group_name_H-M   'P 1'
#
loop_
_entity.id
_entity.type
_entity.pdbx_description
1 polymer ?
#
loop_
_entity_poly.entity_id
_entity_poly.type
_entity_poly.pdbx_seq_one_letter_code
_entity_poly.pdbx_strand_id
1 'polypeptide(L)'
;MTANAVCPVSLAPLLLLFCVRNESSFLPHLKQSRTFSVNILSSGQDDVSRYYGGQAHRGAIGTWDLNAASAPVLEGANATFVCHVSNLQQLGDHHVVVGEVVDMYSVDPPAPALIYAAGKYLGIELDS
;
A
#
# COMPACT_ATOMS: atom_id res chain seq x y z
N MET A 1 -2.63 -4.54 4.87
CA MET A 1 -1.58 -4.16 5.84
C MET A 1 -1.18 -2.73 5.54
N THR A 2 -0.98 -1.91 6.57
CA THR A 2 -0.41 -0.56 6.41
C THR A 2 1.10 -0.64 6.41
N ALA A 3 1.74 0.07 5.47
CA ALA A 3 3.18 0.25 5.43
C ALA A 3 3.49 1.73 5.19
N ASN A 4 4.52 2.23 5.86
CA ASN A 4 5.06 3.58 5.66
C ASN A 4 6.48 3.57 5.05
N ALA A 5 7.07 2.38 4.90
CA ALA A 5 8.33 2.17 4.21
C ALA A 5 8.06 1.64 2.80
N VAL A 6 7.55 2.50 1.93
CA VAL A 6 7.36 2.23 0.48
C VAL A 6 8.31 3.14 -0.28
N CYS A 7 9.05 2.60 -1.25
CA CYS A 7 10.04 3.37 -2.00
C CYS A 7 10.02 3.00 -3.49
N PRO A 8 10.02 3.97 -4.42
CA PRO A 8 10.27 3.69 -5.84
C PRO A 8 11.72 3.25 -6.04
N VAL A 9 11.95 2.29 -6.94
CA VAL A 9 13.26 1.63 -7.14
C VAL A 9 13.80 1.85 -8.54
N SER A 10 12.96 1.77 -9.56
CA SER A 10 13.36 1.86 -10.97
C SER A 10 12.20 2.40 -11.82
N LEU A 11 12.52 3.02 -12.95
CA LEU A 11 11.55 3.47 -13.95
C LEU A 11 11.47 2.55 -15.18
N ALA A 12 12.51 1.74 -15.44
CA ALA A 12 12.55 0.80 -16.58
C ALA A 12 13.24 -0.53 -16.18
N PRO A 13 12.48 -1.56 -15.75
CA PRO A 13 11.03 -1.56 -15.53
C PRO A 13 10.61 -0.69 -14.34
N LEU A 14 9.33 -0.32 -14.27
CA LEU A 14 8.78 0.47 -13.16
C LEU A 14 8.67 -0.41 -11.91
N LEU A 15 9.53 -0.17 -10.91
CA LEU A 15 9.63 -0.97 -9.71
C LEU A 15 9.40 -0.13 -8.45
N LEU A 16 8.75 -0.73 -7.45
CA LEU A 16 8.70 -0.22 -6.08
C LEU A 16 9.07 -1.32 -5.09
N LEU A 17 9.42 -0.94 -3.86
CA LEU A 17 9.65 -1.87 -2.77
C LEU A 17 8.89 -1.47 -1.51
N PHE A 18 8.66 -2.46 -0.66
CA PHE A 18 8.25 -2.27 0.73
C PHE A 18 8.75 -3.44 1.60
N CYS A 19 8.72 -3.25 2.91
CA CYS A 19 9.08 -4.29 3.89
C CYS A 19 7.84 -4.82 4.60
N VAL A 20 7.80 -6.14 4.84
CA VAL A 20 6.74 -6.81 5.58
C VAL A 20 7.32 -7.73 6.64
N ARG A 21 6.78 -7.66 7.87
CA ARG A 21 7.19 -8.55 8.97
C ARG A 21 6.90 -10.02 8.65
N ASN A 22 7.76 -10.91 9.13
CA ASN A 22 7.58 -12.36 8.96
C ASN A 22 6.27 -12.87 9.57
N GLU A 23 5.79 -12.23 10.64
CA GLU A 23 4.54 -12.59 11.33
C GLU A 23 3.29 -11.94 10.71
N SER A 24 3.45 -11.10 9.69
CA SER A 24 2.31 -10.42 9.06
C SER A 24 1.37 -11.44 8.42
N SER A 25 0.07 -11.35 8.75
CA SER A 25 -0.97 -12.16 8.09
C SER A 25 -1.06 -11.90 6.58
N PHE A 26 -0.53 -10.77 6.10
CA PHE A 26 -0.44 -10.45 4.68
C PHE A 26 0.59 -11.30 3.93
N LEU A 27 1.69 -11.69 4.58
CA LEU A 27 2.83 -12.34 3.91
C LEU A 27 2.47 -13.71 3.29
N PRO A 28 1.73 -14.62 3.95
CA PRO A 28 1.29 -15.87 3.33
C PRO A 28 0.44 -15.64 2.07
N HIS A 29 -0.48 -14.67 2.11
CA HIS A 29 -1.31 -14.32 0.95
C HIS A 29 -0.47 -13.77 -0.20
N LEU A 30 0.47 -12.86 0.09
CA LEU A 30 1.39 -12.31 -0.90
C LEU A 30 2.26 -13.39 -1.57
N LYS A 31 2.76 -14.36 -0.77
CA LYS A 31 3.55 -15.50 -1.27
C LYS A 31 2.73 -16.37 -2.24
N GLN A 32 1.44 -16.54 -1.97
CA GLN A 32 0.54 -17.35 -2.77
C GLN A 32 0.05 -16.64 -4.03
N SER A 33 -0.46 -15.40 -3.92
CA SER A 33 -1.05 -14.67 -5.04
C SER A 33 0.01 -14.13 -6.01
N ARG A 34 1.19 -13.77 -5.50
CA ARG A 34 2.24 -13.06 -6.25
C ARG A 34 1.78 -11.72 -6.85
N THR A 35 0.62 -11.22 -6.43
CA THR A 35 0.03 -9.93 -6.82
C THR A 35 -0.34 -9.13 -5.57
N PHE A 36 -0.19 -7.82 -5.65
CA PHE A 36 -0.59 -6.90 -4.59
C PHE A 36 -0.83 -5.49 -5.15
N SER A 37 -1.45 -4.63 -4.34
CA SER A 37 -1.56 -3.20 -4.63
C SER A 37 -0.93 -2.38 -3.51
N VAL A 38 -0.32 -1.25 -3.88
CA VAL A 38 0.10 -0.21 -2.93
C VAL A 38 -0.84 0.96 -3.11
N ASN A 39 -1.57 1.31 -2.04
CA ASN A 39 -2.57 2.38 -2.04
C ASN A 39 -2.02 3.56 -1.24
N ILE A 40 -1.79 4.70 -1.90
CA ILE A 40 -1.32 5.95 -1.32
C ILE A 40 -2.53 6.69 -0.76
N LEU A 41 -2.59 6.81 0.56
CA LEU A 41 -3.78 7.28 1.27
C LEU A 41 -3.92 8.80 1.25
N SER A 42 -5.15 9.27 1.14
CA SER A 42 -5.53 10.66 1.43
C SER A 42 -5.70 10.88 2.93
N SER A 43 -5.62 12.13 3.39
CA SER A 43 -5.63 12.52 4.80
C SER A 43 -6.91 12.11 5.55
N GLY A 44 -8.00 11.85 4.83
CA GLY A 44 -9.26 11.35 5.38
C GLY A 44 -9.31 9.84 5.59
N GLN A 45 -8.25 9.10 5.26
CA GLN A 45 -8.17 7.63 5.35
C GLN A 45 -7.26 7.15 6.49
N ASP A 46 -7.18 7.91 7.60
CA ASP A 46 -6.39 7.51 8.77
C ASP A 46 -7.00 6.30 9.49
N ASP A 47 -8.32 6.12 9.42
CA ASP A 47 -9.04 4.95 9.91
C ASP A 47 -8.64 3.66 9.17
N VAL A 48 -8.54 3.71 7.83
CA VAL A 48 -8.00 2.65 6.98
C VAL A 48 -6.58 2.32 7.42
N SER A 49 -5.73 3.35 7.54
CA SER A 49 -4.34 3.20 7.96
C SER A 49 -4.20 2.52 9.33
N ARG A 50 -5.00 2.94 10.31
CA ARG A 50 -5.00 2.36 11.67
C ARG A 50 -5.47 0.92 11.67
N TYR A 51 -6.58 0.63 10.98
CA TYR A 51 -7.15 -0.71 10.92
C TYR A 51 -6.16 -1.71 10.30
N TYR A 52 -5.65 -1.41 9.11
CA TYR A 52 -4.67 -2.28 8.45
C TYR A 52 -3.27 -2.21 9.08
N GLY A 53 -3.05 -1.28 10.02
CA GLY A 53 -1.88 -1.22 10.91
C GLY A 53 -2.00 -2.08 12.16
N GLY A 54 -3.12 -2.78 12.36
CA GLY A 54 -3.32 -3.73 13.46
C GLY A 54 -4.23 -3.23 14.59
N GLN A 55 -4.85 -2.05 14.44
CA GLN A 55 -5.85 -1.59 15.41
C GLN A 55 -7.13 -2.44 15.27
N ALA A 56 -7.62 -2.98 16.38
CA ALA A 56 -8.82 -3.82 16.39
C ALA A 56 -10.06 -3.03 15.94
N HIS A 57 -10.83 -3.62 15.03
CA HIS A 57 -12.10 -3.08 14.56
C HIS A 57 -13.10 -4.20 14.24
N ARG A 58 -14.39 -3.88 14.19
CA ARG A 58 -15.42 -4.82 13.73
C ARG A 58 -15.60 -4.70 12.22
N GLY A 59 -15.09 -5.69 11.49
CA GLY A 59 -15.18 -5.72 10.02
C GLY A 59 -14.03 -4.96 9.35
N ALA A 60 -13.92 -5.14 8.04
CA ALA A 60 -12.94 -4.44 7.22
C ALA A 60 -13.32 -2.96 7.05
N ILE A 61 -12.32 -2.09 6.95
CA ILE A 61 -12.47 -0.65 6.71
C ILE A 61 -12.08 -0.33 5.26
N GLY A 62 -12.78 0.64 4.65
CA GLY A 62 -12.59 1.06 3.27
C GLY A 62 -13.46 0.30 2.26
N THR A 63 -13.68 0.92 1.10
CA THR A 63 -14.36 0.29 -0.04
C THR A 63 -13.30 -0.23 -1.01
N TRP A 64 -13.37 -1.52 -1.33
CA TRP A 64 -12.36 -2.21 -2.13
C TRP A 64 -12.98 -2.70 -3.43
N ASP A 65 -12.43 -2.28 -4.56
CA ASP A 65 -12.72 -2.89 -5.84
C ASP A 65 -11.84 -4.13 -6.02
N LEU A 66 -12.48 -5.30 -6.03
CA LEU A 66 -11.83 -6.60 -6.19
C LEU A 66 -11.78 -7.06 -7.66
N ASN A 67 -12.47 -6.35 -8.56
CA ASN A 67 -12.63 -6.72 -9.95
C ASN A 67 -11.88 -5.79 -10.92
N ALA A 68 -11.46 -4.61 -10.47
CA ALA A 68 -10.73 -3.64 -11.29
C ALA A 68 -9.38 -4.18 -11.82
N ALA A 69 -8.69 -5.03 -11.05
CA ALA A 69 -7.35 -5.47 -11.36
C ALA A 69 -7.01 -6.87 -10.78
N SER A 70 -5.77 -7.31 -10.97
CA SER A 70 -5.24 -8.55 -10.39
C SER A 70 -5.01 -8.50 -8.87
N ALA A 71 -5.25 -7.33 -8.24
CA ALA A 71 -5.20 -7.12 -6.80
C ALA A 71 -6.26 -6.08 -6.36
N PRO A 72 -6.73 -6.11 -5.10
CA PRO A 72 -7.73 -5.16 -4.59
C PRO A 72 -7.28 -3.70 -4.71
N VAL A 73 -8.15 -2.80 -5.19
CA VAL A 73 -7.90 -1.36 -5.27
C VAL A 73 -8.76 -0.63 -4.24
N LEU A 74 -8.17 0.28 -3.46
CA LEU A 74 -8.90 1.06 -2.47
C LEU A 74 -9.53 2.31 -3.11
N GLU A 75 -10.84 2.45 -2.98
CA GLU A 75 -11.54 3.66 -3.42
C GLU A 75 -11.08 4.88 -2.59
N GLY A 76 -10.91 6.03 -3.26
CA GLY A 76 -10.53 7.29 -2.63
C GLY A 76 -9.05 7.39 -2.22
N ALA A 77 -8.23 6.39 -2.52
CA ALA A 77 -6.77 6.53 -2.44
C ALA A 77 -6.28 7.55 -3.49
N ASN A 78 -5.30 8.38 -3.13
CA ASN A 78 -4.72 9.37 -4.04
C ASN A 78 -4.05 8.71 -5.25
N ALA A 79 -3.40 7.58 -5.03
CA ALA A 79 -2.83 6.75 -6.08
C ALA A 79 -2.85 5.27 -5.67
N THR A 80 -2.96 4.37 -6.63
CA THR A 80 -2.82 2.93 -6.44
C THR A 80 -1.90 2.35 -7.49
N PHE A 81 -0.91 1.56 -7.07
CA PHE A 81 0.00 0.83 -7.93
C PHE A 81 -0.30 -0.67 -7.82
N VAL A 82 -0.80 -1.29 -8.88
CA VAL A 82 -0.99 -2.74 -8.94
C VAL A 82 0.30 -3.37 -9.40
N CYS A 83 0.77 -4.37 -8.66
CA CYS A 83 2.09 -4.93 -8.83
C CYS A 83 2.09 -6.46 -8.91
N HIS A 84 3.01 -7.00 -9.69
CA HIS A 84 3.45 -8.38 -9.60
C HIS A 84 4.73 -8.45 -8.75
N VAL A 85 4.84 -9.46 -7.89
CA VAL A 85 6.04 -9.67 -7.06
C VAL A 85 7.20 -10.10 -7.97
N SER A 86 8.13 -9.18 -8.19
CA SER A 86 9.37 -9.39 -8.95
C SER A 86 10.44 -10.08 -8.09
N ASN A 87 10.60 -9.62 -6.83
CA ASN A 87 11.51 -10.24 -5.86
C ASN A 87 10.88 -10.28 -4.46
N LEU A 88 11.22 -11.31 -3.69
CA LEU A 88 10.82 -11.48 -2.30
C LEU A 88 11.99 -12.09 -1.52
N GLN A 89 12.70 -11.25 -0.76
CA GLN A 89 13.90 -11.64 -0.05
C GLN A 89 13.71 -11.49 1.46
N GLN A 90 13.90 -12.57 2.22
CA GLN A 90 13.92 -12.49 3.67
C GLN A 90 15.23 -11.85 4.15
N LEU A 91 15.11 -10.80 4.97
CA LEU A 91 16.20 -10.10 5.62
C LEU A 91 15.85 -9.95 7.11
N GLY A 92 16.38 -10.86 7.93
CA GLY A 92 16.08 -10.89 9.37
C GLY A 92 14.61 -11.19 9.66
N ASP A 93 13.97 -10.28 10.40
CA ASP A 93 12.58 -10.36 10.84
C ASP A 93 11.57 -9.83 9.81
N HIS A 94 12.05 -9.38 8.65
CA HIS A 94 11.21 -8.91 7.54
C HIS A 94 11.53 -9.62 6.23
N HIS A 95 10.61 -9.50 5.28
CA HIS A 95 10.88 -9.67 3.87
C HIS A 95 10.89 -8.31 3.18
N VAL A 96 11.89 -8.07 2.33
CA VAL A 96 11.86 -7.01 1.32
C VAL A 96 11.11 -7.56 0.12
N VAL A 97 10.05 -6.86 -0.27
CA VAL A 97 9.23 -7.15 -1.44
C VAL A 97 9.58 -6.13 -2.50
N VAL A 98 9.94 -6.58 -3.69
CA VAL A 98 10.05 -5.72 -4.88
C VAL A 98 8.92 -6.08 -5.83
N GLY A 99 8.10 -5.10 -6.17
CA GLY A 99 7.00 -5.22 -7.12
C GLY A 99 7.32 -4.52 -8.43
N GLU A 100 7.00 -5.17 -9.53
CA GLU A 100 6.89 -4.52 -10.84
C GLU A 100 5.47 -3.99 -11.01
N VAL A 101 5.35 -2.69 -11.29
CA VAL A 101 4.06 -2.02 -11.47
C VAL A 101 3.51 -2.38 -12.84
N VAL A 102 2.31 -2.95 -12.86
CA VAL A 102 1.61 -3.40 -14.08
C VAL A 102 0.36 -2.58 -14.38
N ASP A 103 -0.20 -1.88 -13.38
CA ASP A 103 -1.31 -0.97 -13.56
C ASP A 103 -1.26 0.17 -12.52
N MET A 104 -1.86 1.31 -12.85
CA MET A 104 -1.89 2.51 -12.00
C MET A 104 -3.24 3.21 -12.06
N TYR A 105 -3.73 3.61 -10.88
CA TYR A 105 -4.92 4.42 -10.72
C TYR A 105 -4.58 5.67 -9.91
N SER A 106 -5.19 6.80 -10.22
CA SER A 106 -5.03 8.03 -9.45
C SER A 106 -6.31 8.86 -9.52
N VAL A 107 -6.48 9.73 -8.54
CA VAL A 107 -7.53 10.75 -8.56
C VAL A 107 -6.92 12.09 -9.00
N ASP A 108 -7.69 12.86 -9.76
CA ASP A 108 -7.32 14.21 -10.22
C ASP A 108 -8.53 15.15 -10.02
N PRO A 109 -8.43 16.20 -9.18
CA PRO A 109 -7.25 16.57 -8.39
C PRO A 109 -7.00 15.61 -7.21
N PRO A 110 -5.73 15.49 -6.75
CA PRO A 110 -5.42 14.73 -5.54
C PRO A 110 -6.01 15.41 -4.30
N ALA A 111 -6.45 14.60 -3.33
CA ALA A 111 -6.78 15.09 -1.99
C ALA A 111 -5.51 15.29 -1.16
N PRO A 112 -5.54 15.99 -0.02
CA PRO A 112 -4.36 16.12 0.85
C PRO A 112 -3.81 14.73 1.22
N ALA A 113 -2.49 14.55 1.23
CA ALA A 113 -1.85 13.28 1.53
C ALA A 113 -1.88 12.97 3.03
N LEU A 114 -2.07 11.70 3.38
CA LEU A 114 -1.88 11.21 4.74
C LEU A 114 -0.39 11.00 5.03
N ILE A 115 0.10 11.65 6.08
CA ILE A 115 1.47 11.50 6.58
C ILE A 115 1.44 10.91 7.99
N TYR A 116 2.37 9.99 8.27
CA TYR A 116 2.61 9.49 9.61
C TYR A 116 4.00 9.93 10.09
N ALA A 117 4.04 10.80 11.11
CA ALA A 117 5.28 11.35 11.66
C ALA A 117 5.15 11.53 13.18
N ALA A 118 6.23 11.25 13.93
CA ALA A 118 6.27 11.38 15.39
C ALA A 118 5.10 10.69 16.13
N GLY A 119 4.66 9.53 15.62
CA GLY A 119 3.54 8.78 16.20
C GLY A 119 2.15 9.35 15.89
N LYS A 120 2.05 10.33 15.00
CA LYS A 120 0.82 11.07 14.68
C LYS A 120 0.51 11.03 13.19
N TYR A 121 -0.78 11.10 12.87
CA TYR A 121 -1.26 11.32 11.52
C TYR A 121 -1.41 12.82 11.25
N LEU A 122 -1.04 13.23 10.05
CA LEU A 122 -1.10 14.60 9.54
C LEU A 122 -1.67 14.58 8.12
N GLY A 123 -2.35 15.65 7.72
CA GLY A 123 -2.68 15.91 6.32
C GLY A 123 -1.70 16.93 5.74
N ILE A 124 -1.26 16.72 4.50
CA ILE A 124 -0.46 17.70 3.75
C ILE A 124 -1.14 17.97 2.42
N GLU A 125 -1.44 19.24 2.15
CA GLU A 125 -1.95 19.67 0.84
C GLU A 125 -0.94 19.31 -0.25
N LEU A 126 -1.43 18.71 -1.32
CA LEU A 126 -0.65 18.36 -2.49
C LEU A 126 -0.78 19.50 -3.51
N ASP A 127 -0.37 20.69 -3.12
CA ASP A 127 -0.35 21.84 -4.03
C ASP A 127 0.76 21.65 -5.08
N SER A 128 0.43 22.06 -6.31
CA SER A 128 1.28 21.98 -7.52
C SER A 128 2.32 23.10 -7.59
#